data_AF-A0A257GKG1-F1
#
_entry.id   AF-A0A257GKG1-F1
#
_cell.length_a   1.000
_cell.length_b   1.000
_cell.length_c   1.000
_cell.angle_alpha   90.00
_cell.angle_beta   90.00
_cell.angle_gamma   90.00
#
_symmetry.space_group_name_H-M   'P 1'
#
loop_
_entity.id
_entity.type
_entity.pdbx_description
1 polymer ?
#
loop_
_entity_poly.entity_id
_entity_poly.type
_entity_poly.pdbx_seq_one_letter_code
_entity_poly.pdbx_strand_id
1 'polypeptide(L)'
;MAGSNTPKNKLDLPHVLIEAVKEGRAVIVFGAGASMECRSADKRRPPSADELRDHLAAKFLGTKNEKRDLATVAEMAINAGAGEPQVFDEVARQFKDFTTSKAHEKLGYFRWRGLATTNYDRFIEQGYVANTAALQTCVPFVKNEEPYEDRLRDERNPVALFKLHGCLDHRLEALLHNSA
;
A
#
# COMPACT_ATOMS: atom_id res chain seq x y z
N MET A 1 -37.17 -25.10 4.63
CA MET A 1 -36.26 -24.22 3.85
C MET A 1 -34.87 -24.38 4.43
N ALA A 2 -34.02 -25.15 3.74
CA ALA A 2 -32.70 -25.52 4.23
C ALA A 2 -31.72 -24.35 4.09
N GLY A 3 -31.16 -23.90 5.22
CA GLY A 3 -30.06 -22.96 5.25
C GLY A 3 -28.81 -23.62 4.66
N SER A 4 -28.30 -23.05 3.57
CA SER A 4 -27.02 -23.38 2.98
C SER A 4 -25.90 -23.05 3.96
N ASN A 5 -25.50 -24.03 4.78
CA ASN A 5 -24.35 -23.93 5.67
C ASN A 5 -23.09 -24.28 4.86
N THR A 6 -22.53 -23.30 4.16
CA THR A 6 -21.25 -23.48 3.47
C THR A 6 -20.17 -23.71 4.54
N PRO A 7 -19.45 -24.84 4.55
CA PRO A 7 -18.44 -25.10 5.57
C PRO A 7 -17.35 -24.03 5.47
N LYS A 8 -17.13 -23.28 6.56
CA LYS A 8 -15.94 -22.45 6.72
C LYS A 8 -14.75 -23.40 6.63
N ASN A 9 -14.00 -23.37 5.54
CA ASN A 9 -12.73 -24.07 5.43
C ASN A 9 -11.88 -23.70 6.64
N LYS A 10 -11.62 -24.68 7.50
CA LYS A 10 -10.78 -24.50 8.67
C LYS A 10 -9.36 -24.33 8.15
N LEU A 11 -8.90 -23.08 8.09
CA LEU A 11 -7.52 -22.77 7.76
C LEU A 11 -6.63 -23.40 8.83
N ASP A 12 -5.84 -24.40 8.45
CA ASP A 12 -4.82 -24.98 9.30
C ASP A 12 -3.53 -24.18 9.10
N LEU A 13 -3.23 -23.30 10.06
CA LEU A 13 -2.04 -22.44 10.00
C LEU A 13 -0.87 -23.14 10.69
N PRO A 14 0.34 -23.15 10.08
CA PRO A 14 1.51 -23.74 10.71
C PRO A 14 1.75 -23.16 12.11
N HIS A 15 2.00 -24.02 13.09
CA HIS A 15 2.25 -23.59 14.48
C HIS A 15 3.34 -22.52 14.58
N VAL A 16 4.41 -22.67 13.79
CA VAL A 16 5.52 -21.71 13.72
C VAL A 16 5.05 -20.31 13.29
N LEU A 17 4.10 -20.23 12.36
CA LEU A 17 3.53 -18.95 11.92
C LEU A 17 2.71 -18.30 13.05
N ILE A 18 1.89 -19.10 13.74
CA ILE A 18 1.07 -18.63 14.86
C ILE A 18 1.95 -18.05 15.96
N GLU A 19 2.99 -18.78 16.37
CA GLU A 19 3.91 -18.31 17.42
C GLU A 19 4.71 -17.08 16.96
N ALA A 20 5.16 -17.03 15.69
CA ALA A 20 5.84 -15.85 15.16
C ALA A 20 4.95 -14.59 15.17
N VAL A 21 3.64 -14.72 14.92
CA VAL A 21 2.69 -13.60 15.01
C VAL A 21 2.46 -13.20 16.47
N LYS A 22 2.22 -14.15 17.38
CA LYS A 22 2.02 -13.87 18.81
C LYS A 22 3.21 -13.16 19.44
N GLU A 23 4.42 -13.56 19.06
CA GLU A 23 5.67 -12.99 19.57
C GLU A 23 6.09 -11.71 18.83
N GLY A 24 5.32 -11.24 17.84
CA GLY A 24 5.62 -10.02 17.09
C GLY A 24 6.86 -10.11 16.21
N ARG A 25 7.26 -11.32 15.79
CA ARG A 25 8.44 -11.59 14.94
C ARG A 25 8.11 -11.64 13.45
N ALA A 26 6.82 -11.65 13.10
CA ALA A 26 6.38 -11.74 11.71
C ALA A 26 6.56 -10.42 10.95
N VAL A 27 7.06 -10.51 9.72
CA VAL A 27 7.09 -9.42 8.73
C VAL A 27 6.05 -9.73 7.66
N ILE A 28 5.19 -8.77 7.31
CA ILE A 28 4.22 -8.92 6.22
C ILE A 28 4.71 -8.22 4.97
N VAL A 29 4.60 -8.91 3.82
CA VAL A 29 4.83 -8.32 2.51
C VAL A 29 3.50 -8.27 1.74
N PHE A 30 3.12 -7.08 1.30
CA PHE A 30 1.90 -6.81 0.56
C PHE A 30 2.20 -6.57 -0.92
N GLY A 31 1.30 -7.03 -1.78
CA GLY A 31 1.24 -6.66 -3.19
C GLY A 31 -0.14 -6.13 -3.56
N ALA A 32 -0.36 -5.87 -4.85
CA ALA A 32 -1.57 -5.18 -5.33
C ALA A 32 -2.88 -5.90 -4.95
N GLY A 33 -2.82 -7.22 -4.74
CA GLY A 33 -3.95 -8.02 -4.26
C GLY A 33 -4.49 -7.58 -2.90
N ALA A 34 -3.67 -7.01 -2.01
CA ALA A 34 -4.09 -6.55 -0.69
C ALA A 34 -5.14 -5.43 -0.77
N SER A 35 -5.05 -4.58 -1.80
CA SER A 35 -5.93 -3.42 -2.00
C SER A 35 -7.26 -3.80 -2.65
N MET A 36 -7.43 -5.04 -3.11
CA MET A 36 -8.60 -5.47 -3.88
C MET A 36 -9.89 -5.58 -3.06
N GLU A 37 -9.80 -5.54 -1.73
CA GLU A 37 -10.95 -5.47 -0.82
C GLU A 37 -11.35 -4.02 -0.47
N CYS A 38 -10.54 -3.03 -0.83
CA CYS A 38 -10.86 -1.61 -0.64
C CYS A 38 -12.01 -1.19 -1.57
N ARG A 39 -12.83 -0.25 -1.13
CA ARG A 39 -14.03 0.17 -1.85
C ARG A 39 -14.16 1.69 -1.86
N SER A 40 -14.68 2.22 -2.94
CA SER A 40 -15.18 3.59 -3.01
C SER A 40 -16.63 3.67 -2.51
N ALA A 41 -17.16 4.88 -2.35
CA ALA A 41 -18.55 5.10 -1.94
C ALA A 41 -19.58 4.42 -2.87
N ASP A 42 -19.27 4.32 -4.16
CA ASP A 42 -20.07 3.63 -5.19
C ASP A 42 -19.72 2.14 -5.35
N LYS A 43 -19.01 1.55 -4.38
CA LYS A 43 -18.65 0.12 -4.30
C LYS A 43 -17.73 -0.40 -5.42
N ARG A 44 -17.06 0.48 -6.17
CA ARG A 44 -15.99 0.06 -7.08
C ARG A 44 -14.77 -0.40 -6.28
N ARG A 45 -13.91 -1.21 -6.90
CA ARG A 45 -12.59 -1.55 -6.37
C ARG A 45 -11.53 -0.63 -6.98
N PRO A 46 -10.39 -0.42 -6.29
CA PRO A 46 -9.25 0.26 -6.90
C PRO A 46 -8.72 -0.52 -8.12
N PRO A 47 -7.97 0.14 -9.02
CA PRO A 47 -7.32 -0.55 -10.12
C PRO A 47 -6.31 -1.57 -9.59
N SER A 48 -6.21 -2.70 -10.28
CA SER A 48 -5.11 -3.65 -10.11
C SER A 48 -3.81 -3.07 -10.68
N ALA A 49 -2.68 -3.73 -10.40
CA ALA A 49 -1.39 -3.34 -10.97
C ALA A 49 -1.41 -3.35 -12.51
N ASP A 50 -2.06 -4.34 -13.12
CA ASP A 50 -2.18 -4.46 -14.57
C ASP A 50 -3.04 -3.34 -15.18
N GLU A 51 -4.18 -3.03 -14.56
CA GLU A 51 -5.06 -1.95 -15.03
C GLU A 51 -4.38 -0.58 -14.89
N LEU A 52 -3.66 -0.36 -13.78
CA LEU A 52 -2.89 0.86 -13.58
C LEU A 52 -1.75 0.97 -14.59
N ARG A 53 -1.05 -0.14 -14.88
CA ARG A 53 0.00 -0.21 -15.90
C ARG A 53 -0.55 0.20 -17.26
N ASP A 54 -1.61 -0.46 -17.69
CA ASP A 54 -2.19 -0.24 -19.01
C ASP A 54 -2.72 1.20 -19.15
N HIS A 55 -3.26 1.75 -18.06
CA HIS A 55 -3.68 3.14 -17.99
C HIS A 55 -2.50 4.13 -18.14
N LEU A 56 -1.39 3.92 -17.41
CA LEU A 56 -0.19 4.75 -17.52
C LEU A 56 0.45 4.63 -18.92
N ALA A 57 0.53 3.42 -19.46
CA ALA A 57 1.07 3.15 -20.79
C ALA A 57 0.25 3.87 -21.88
N ALA A 58 -1.08 3.77 -21.83
CA ALA A 58 -1.96 4.44 -22.76
C ALA A 58 -1.86 5.97 -22.65
N LYS A 59 -1.79 6.50 -21.42
CA LYS A 59 -1.77 7.94 -21.18
C LYS A 59 -0.43 8.61 -21.53
N PHE A 60 0.69 7.99 -21.19
CA PHE A 60 2.01 8.63 -21.26
C PHE A 60 2.91 8.09 -22.37
N LEU A 61 2.67 6.86 -22.85
CA LEU A 61 3.50 6.22 -23.87
C LEU A 61 2.74 6.00 -25.19
N GLY A 62 1.43 6.21 -25.21
CA GLY A 62 0.57 5.98 -26.37
C GLY A 62 0.45 4.50 -26.77
N THR A 63 0.87 3.57 -25.90
CA THR A 63 0.83 2.12 -26.16
C THR A 63 -0.43 1.49 -25.56
N LYS A 64 -0.86 0.37 -26.15
CA LYS A 64 -1.94 -0.48 -25.64
C LYS A 64 -1.41 -1.91 -25.50
N ASN A 65 -1.99 -2.70 -24.60
CA ASN A 65 -1.59 -4.09 -24.33
C ASN A 65 -0.13 -4.19 -23.86
N GLU A 66 0.21 -3.40 -22.85
CA GLU A 66 1.55 -3.37 -22.30
C GLU A 66 1.88 -4.68 -21.58
N LYS A 67 3.09 -5.20 -21.80
CA LYS A 67 3.54 -6.50 -21.25
C LYS A 67 4.60 -6.37 -20.16
N ARG A 68 5.23 -5.19 -20.06
CA ARG A 68 6.16 -4.87 -18.98
C ARG A 68 5.41 -4.79 -17.65
N ASP A 69 6.14 -4.84 -16.53
CA ASP A 69 5.50 -4.63 -15.23
C ASP A 69 5.16 -3.15 -15.01
N LEU A 70 4.31 -2.88 -14.01
CA LEU A 70 3.88 -1.53 -13.66
C LEU A 70 5.07 -0.63 -13.33
N ALA A 71 6.09 -1.13 -12.63
CA ALA A 71 7.26 -0.35 -12.22
C ALA A 71 8.05 0.15 -13.44
N THR A 72 8.33 -0.75 -14.39
CA THR A 72 9.00 -0.43 -15.66
C THR A 72 8.20 0.59 -16.46
N VAL A 73 6.88 0.44 -16.54
CA VAL A 73 6.01 1.36 -17.29
C VAL A 73 5.94 2.72 -16.62
N ALA A 74 5.87 2.76 -15.28
CA ALA A 74 5.93 4.00 -14.53
C ALA A 74 7.28 4.72 -14.79
N GLU A 75 8.40 4.02 -14.69
CA GLU A 75 9.73 4.58 -14.98
C GLU A 75 9.82 5.12 -16.42
N MET A 76 9.30 4.38 -17.39
CA MET A 76 9.22 4.86 -18.78
C MET A 76 8.35 6.09 -18.93
N ALA A 77 7.17 6.12 -18.29
CA ALA A 77 6.28 7.28 -18.32
C ALA A 77 6.91 8.52 -17.71
N ILE A 78 7.76 8.34 -16.69
CA ILE A 78 8.54 9.39 -16.05
C ILE A 78 9.63 9.91 -16.99
N ASN A 79 10.45 9.01 -17.54
CA ASN A 79 11.63 9.37 -18.31
C ASN A 79 11.33 9.84 -19.74
N ALA A 80 10.36 9.20 -20.41
CA ALA A 80 10.05 9.43 -21.81
C ALA A 80 8.73 10.19 -22.05
N GLY A 81 7.91 10.35 -21.00
CA GLY A 81 6.59 10.96 -21.09
C GLY A 81 6.53 12.34 -20.44
N ALA A 82 5.85 12.39 -19.30
CA ALA A 82 5.35 13.63 -18.67
C ALA A 82 6.15 14.06 -17.41
N GLY A 83 7.21 13.32 -17.08
CA GLY A 83 7.97 13.54 -15.85
C GLY A 83 7.32 12.95 -14.60
N GLU A 84 8.16 12.66 -13.61
CA GLU A 84 7.81 12.10 -12.29
C GLU A 84 6.60 12.81 -11.66
N PRO A 85 6.66 14.14 -11.46
CA PRO A 85 5.64 15.00 -11.99
C PRO A 85 4.17 14.53 -12.00
N GLN A 86 3.74 14.42 -13.24
CA GLN A 86 2.39 14.15 -13.69
C GLN A 86 2.04 12.67 -13.57
N VAL A 87 3.04 11.77 -13.58
CA VAL A 87 2.83 10.33 -13.40
C VAL A 87 2.32 10.06 -11.99
N PHE A 88 2.96 10.60 -10.96
CA PHE A 88 2.52 10.42 -9.56
C PHE A 88 1.13 10.99 -9.29
N ASP A 89 0.83 12.21 -9.79
CA ASP A 89 -0.52 12.79 -9.68
C ASP A 89 -1.57 11.90 -10.34
N GLU A 90 -1.22 11.30 -11.47
CA GLU A 90 -2.11 10.39 -12.16
C GLU A 90 -2.36 9.12 -11.35
N VAL A 91 -1.32 8.51 -10.79
CA VAL A 91 -1.50 7.36 -9.89
C VAL A 91 -2.36 7.78 -8.69
N ALA A 92 -2.08 8.92 -8.05
CA ALA A 92 -2.84 9.40 -6.89
C ALA A 92 -4.33 9.58 -7.22
N ARG A 93 -4.62 10.15 -8.38
CA ARG A 93 -5.98 10.35 -8.90
C ARG A 93 -6.73 9.04 -9.06
N GLN A 94 -6.05 7.94 -9.38
CA GLN A 94 -6.69 6.62 -9.52
C GLN A 94 -7.14 6.03 -8.18
N PHE A 95 -6.56 6.44 -7.05
CA PHE A 95 -6.89 5.90 -5.73
C PHE A 95 -7.68 6.88 -4.84
N LYS A 96 -7.85 8.14 -5.24
CA LYS A 96 -8.39 9.22 -4.40
C LYS A 96 -9.79 8.95 -3.79
N ASP A 97 -10.65 8.19 -4.49
CA ASP A 97 -12.05 7.99 -4.10
C ASP A 97 -12.28 6.70 -3.29
N PHE A 98 -11.21 5.99 -2.96
CA PHE A 98 -11.25 4.70 -2.29
C PHE A 98 -10.87 4.82 -0.82
N THR A 99 -11.51 4.00 0.02
CA THR A 99 -11.19 3.90 1.44
C THR A 99 -10.56 2.56 1.76
N THR A 100 -9.78 2.54 2.84
CA THR A 100 -9.17 1.33 3.39
C THR A 100 -10.22 0.25 3.73
N SER A 101 -9.78 -1.01 3.75
CA SER A 101 -10.64 -2.15 4.03
C SER A 101 -10.59 -2.58 5.50
N LYS A 102 -11.58 -3.38 5.93
CA LYS A 102 -11.57 -4.01 7.27
C LYS A 102 -10.39 -4.95 7.49
N ALA A 103 -9.79 -5.51 6.43
CA ALA A 103 -8.58 -6.32 6.55
C ALA A 103 -7.37 -5.46 6.94
N HIS A 104 -7.23 -4.27 6.35
CA HIS A 104 -6.18 -3.32 6.71
C HIS A 104 -6.36 -2.79 8.14
N GLU A 105 -7.58 -2.46 8.57
CA GLU A 105 -7.85 -2.08 9.97
C GLU A 105 -7.38 -3.17 10.95
N LYS A 106 -7.60 -4.45 10.61
CA LYS A 106 -7.19 -5.58 11.46
C LYS A 106 -5.69 -5.73 11.64
N LEU A 107 -4.86 -5.16 10.75
CA LEU A 107 -3.40 -5.17 10.92
C LEU A 107 -3.01 -4.54 12.26
N GLY A 108 -3.72 -3.49 12.68
CA GLY A 108 -3.47 -2.82 13.96
C GLY A 108 -3.69 -3.69 15.20
N TYR A 109 -4.43 -4.79 15.12
CA TYR A 109 -4.68 -5.67 16.28
C TYR A 109 -3.52 -6.60 16.64
N PHE A 110 -2.47 -6.63 15.83
CA PHE A 110 -1.31 -7.48 16.03
C PHE A 110 -0.05 -6.63 16.12
N ARG A 111 0.97 -7.17 16.79
CA ARG A 111 2.31 -6.62 16.73
C ARG A 111 3.04 -7.27 15.56
N TRP A 112 3.60 -6.47 14.68
CA TRP A 112 4.42 -6.90 13.57
C TRP A 112 5.85 -6.42 13.76
N ARG A 113 6.79 -7.21 13.26
CA ARG A 113 8.22 -6.86 13.24
C ARG A 113 8.53 -5.79 12.20
N GLY A 114 7.72 -5.73 11.15
CA GLY A 114 7.82 -4.80 10.03
C GLY A 114 6.78 -5.12 8.97
N LEU A 115 6.51 -4.15 8.11
CA LEU A 115 5.61 -4.24 6.97
C LEU A 115 6.37 -3.81 5.72
N ALA A 116 6.08 -4.43 4.58
CA ALA A 116 6.63 -4.01 3.29
C ALA A 116 5.54 -4.11 2.23
N THR A 117 5.53 -3.20 1.26
CA THR A 117 4.55 -3.20 0.17
C THR A 117 5.17 -2.74 -1.14
N THR A 118 4.68 -3.31 -2.24
CA THR A 118 4.94 -2.80 -3.60
C THR A 118 3.83 -1.88 -4.09
N ASN A 119 2.81 -1.59 -3.26
CA ASN A 119 1.67 -0.75 -3.62
C ASN A 119 1.97 0.72 -3.40
N TYR A 120 1.50 1.56 -4.33
CA TYR A 120 1.59 3.01 -4.22
C TYR A 120 0.56 3.58 -3.23
N ASP A 121 -0.62 2.95 -3.11
CA ASP A 121 -1.74 3.40 -2.29
C ASP A 121 -1.44 3.51 -0.79
N ARG A 122 -2.30 4.20 -0.03
CA ARG A 122 -2.12 4.44 1.41
C ARG A 122 -3.03 3.59 2.29
N PHE A 123 -3.55 2.48 1.80
CA PHE A 123 -4.61 1.78 2.54
C PHE A 123 -4.11 1.13 3.83
N ILE A 124 -2.84 0.72 3.89
CA ILE A 124 -2.22 0.20 5.12
C ILE A 124 -2.17 1.30 6.18
N GLU A 125 -1.63 2.47 5.84
CA GLU A 125 -1.51 3.62 6.72
C GLU A 125 -2.88 4.08 7.21
N GLN A 126 -3.85 4.21 6.30
CA GLN A 126 -5.23 4.55 6.63
C GLN A 126 -5.87 3.51 7.56
N GLY A 127 -5.57 2.22 7.38
CA GLY A 127 -6.07 1.14 8.22
C GLY A 127 -5.58 1.27 9.67
N TYR A 128 -4.32 1.63 9.85
CA TYR A 128 -3.75 1.92 11.18
C TYR A 128 -4.39 3.15 11.82
N VAL A 129 -4.55 4.24 11.07
CA VAL A 129 -5.22 5.46 11.58
C VAL A 129 -6.69 5.20 11.94
N ALA A 130 -7.39 4.37 11.17
CA ALA A 130 -8.79 4.03 11.42
C ALA A 130 -8.98 3.10 12.63
N ASN A 131 -7.97 2.32 13.01
CA ASN A 131 -8.04 1.42 14.17
C ASN A 131 -7.60 2.11 15.45
N THR A 132 -8.56 2.63 16.23
CA THR A 132 -8.31 3.29 17.52
C THR A 132 -7.71 2.40 18.60
N ALA A 133 -7.74 1.07 18.41
CA ALA A 133 -7.15 0.07 19.30
C ALA A 133 -5.87 -0.55 18.70
N ALA A 134 -5.24 0.12 17.71
CA ALA A 134 -3.99 -0.34 17.14
C ALA A 134 -2.88 -0.45 18.20
N LEU A 135 -2.16 -1.57 18.19
CA LEU A 135 -1.07 -1.85 19.14
C LEU A 135 0.23 -1.13 18.78
N GLN A 136 0.35 -0.67 17.53
CA GLN A 136 1.53 -0.01 16.98
C GLN A 136 1.11 1.18 16.09
N THR A 137 2.00 2.17 15.97
CA THR A 137 1.86 3.22 14.95
C THR A 137 2.59 2.81 13.68
N CYS A 138 1.90 2.83 12.53
CA CYS A 138 2.51 2.55 11.24
C CYS A 138 3.27 3.78 10.71
N VAL A 139 4.58 3.62 10.47
CA VAL A 139 5.48 4.68 9.99
C VAL A 139 5.94 4.33 8.57
N PRO A 140 5.47 5.03 7.52
CA PRO A 140 5.83 4.74 6.14
C PRO A 140 7.22 5.26 5.78
N PHE A 141 8.03 4.43 5.12
CA PHE A 141 9.33 4.75 4.52
C PHE A 141 9.27 4.48 3.03
N VAL A 142 9.66 5.46 2.23
CA VAL A 142 9.53 5.52 0.77
C VAL A 142 10.89 5.66 0.08
N LYS A 143 11.91 6.18 0.80
CA LYS A 143 13.28 6.40 0.33
C LYS A 143 14.29 5.74 1.25
N ASN A 144 15.49 5.53 0.72
CA ASN A 144 16.59 4.93 1.47
C ASN A 144 17.24 5.94 2.43
N GLU A 145 17.16 7.23 2.14
CA GLU A 145 17.83 8.29 2.92
C GLU A 145 16.99 8.86 4.07
N GLU A 146 15.78 8.34 4.30
CA GLU A 146 14.94 8.81 5.42
C GLU A 146 15.58 8.45 6.77
N PRO A 147 15.53 9.36 7.77
CA PRO A 147 16.15 9.14 9.08
C PRO A 147 15.36 8.08 9.87
N TYR A 148 15.68 6.82 9.63
CA TYR A 148 14.94 5.65 10.09
C TYR A 148 14.78 5.59 11.61
N GLU A 149 15.89 5.67 12.33
CA GLU A 149 15.89 5.57 13.80
C GLU A 149 15.16 6.73 14.47
N ASP A 150 15.34 7.95 13.96
CA ASP A 150 14.72 9.15 14.53
C ASP A 150 13.20 9.12 14.37
N ARG A 151 12.72 8.82 13.16
CA ARG A 151 11.27 8.75 12.87
C ARG A 151 10.56 7.64 13.65
N LEU A 152 11.22 6.51 13.89
CA LEU A 152 10.65 5.47 14.73
C LEU A 152 10.64 5.87 16.20
N ARG A 153 11.67 6.57 16.68
CA ARG A 153 11.78 7.02 18.09
C ARG A 153 10.69 8.01 18.47
N ASP A 154 10.26 8.84 17.53
CA ASP A 154 9.21 9.85 17.75
C ASP A 154 7.81 9.24 17.92
N GLU A 155 7.65 7.95 17.61
CA GLU A 155 6.36 7.28 17.59
C GLU A 155 6.21 6.25 18.71
N ARG A 156 4.98 6.12 19.23
CA ARG A 156 4.69 5.15 20.29
C ARG A 156 4.52 3.74 19.70
N ASN A 157 5.38 2.81 20.11
CA ASN A 157 5.37 1.42 19.62
C ASN A 157 5.34 1.35 18.09
N PRO A 158 6.35 1.88 17.38
CA PRO A 158 6.27 2.03 15.94
C PRO A 158 6.36 0.68 15.22
N VAL A 159 5.85 0.64 13.99
CA VAL A 159 6.12 -0.40 13.00
C VAL A 159 6.47 0.25 11.68
N ALA A 160 7.64 -0.08 11.14
CA ALA A 160 8.07 0.43 9.83
C ALA A 160 7.24 -0.22 8.70
N LEU A 161 6.76 0.60 7.77
CA LEU A 161 6.17 0.20 6.51
C LEU A 161 7.09 0.63 5.35
N PHE A 162 7.79 -0.32 4.75
CA PHE A 162 8.66 -0.06 3.60
C PHE A 162 7.88 -0.10 2.29
N LYS A 163 7.86 1.01 1.55
CA LYS A 163 7.24 1.12 0.22
C LYS A 163 8.29 0.98 -0.86
N LEU A 164 8.49 -0.25 -1.32
CA LEU A 164 9.62 -0.66 -2.14
C LEU A 164 9.66 -0.03 -3.54
N HIS A 165 8.53 0.50 -4.01
CA HIS A 165 8.41 1.16 -5.31
C HIS A 165 7.98 2.64 -5.22
N GLY A 166 7.98 3.24 -4.03
CA GLY A 166 7.47 4.59 -3.82
C GLY A 166 6.05 4.66 -3.23
N CYS A 167 5.52 5.87 -3.03
CA CYS A 167 4.21 6.16 -2.42
C CYS A 167 3.48 7.29 -3.15
N LEU A 168 2.14 7.26 -3.13
CA LEU A 168 1.30 8.37 -3.63
C LEU A 168 1.55 9.73 -2.96
N ASP A 169 2.01 9.76 -1.70
CA ASP A 169 2.19 11.00 -0.94
C ASP A 169 3.47 11.78 -1.24
N HIS A 170 4.41 11.21 -2.01
CA HIS A 170 5.78 11.72 -2.03
C HIS A 170 5.99 13.05 -2.79
N ARG A 171 4.91 13.78 -3.09
CA ARG A 171 4.92 15.13 -3.67
C ARG A 171 4.66 16.28 -2.71
N LEU A 172 4.39 16.05 -1.42
CA LEU A 172 4.15 17.18 -0.50
C LEU A 172 5.42 17.78 0.14
N GLU A 173 6.55 17.06 0.24
CA GLU A 173 7.76 17.62 0.88
C GLU A 173 8.80 18.21 -0.08
N ALA A 174 8.86 17.75 -1.34
CA ALA A 174 9.80 18.31 -2.32
C ALA A 174 9.42 19.74 -2.78
N LEU A 175 8.14 20.12 -2.67
CA LEU A 175 7.67 21.49 -2.97
C LEU A 175 7.83 22.45 -1.77
N LEU A 176 7.79 21.94 -0.54
CA LEU A 176 7.97 22.77 0.67
C LEU A 176 9.44 23.14 0.92
N HIS A 177 10.41 22.35 0.43
CA HIS A 177 11.84 22.66 0.56
C HIS A 177 12.41 23.52 -0.58
N ASN A 178 11.66 23.74 -1.66
CA ASN A 178 12.05 24.64 -2.77
C ASN A 178 11.32 26.01 -2.72
N SER A 179 10.69 26.31 -1.58
CA SER A 179 9.96 27.57 -1.35
C SER A 179 10.51 28.34 -0.14
N ALA A 180 11.84 28.40 -0.01
CA ALA A 180 12.55 29.28 0.93
C ALA A 180 13.72 29.97 0.22
#